data_AF-X1CV53-F1
#
_entry.id   AF-X1CV53-F1
#
_cell.length_a   1.000
_cell.length_b   1.000
_cell.length_c   1.000
_cell.angle_alpha   90.00
_cell.angle_beta   90.00
_cell.angle_gamma   90.00
#
_symmetry.space_group_name_H-M   'P 1'
#
loop_
_entity.id
_entity.type
_entity.pdbx_description
1 polymer ?
#
loop_
_entity_poly.entity_id
_entity_poly.type
_entity_poly.pdbx_seq_one_letter_code
_entity_poly.pdbx_strand_id
1 'polypeptide(L)'
;MDIYDIFDFVVDYSNFFQFILKITPIDYVCETNIKIIKEFVDKYYRIYINEDQSFKIELIRRKNELVERDTVIESVAKIVNNKVNLDNPDKIIRIEILGNVTGISFLNPDDLIRISNKFNRL
;
A
#
# COMPACT_ATOMS: atom_id res chain seq x y z
N MET A 1 5.49 -13.00 -9.90
CA MET A 1 4.44 -12.22 -10.54
C MET A 1 4.45 -10.86 -9.89
N ASP A 2 4.97 -9.85 -10.58
CA ASP A 2 5.02 -8.48 -10.09
C ASP A 2 3.82 -7.66 -10.58
N ILE A 3 3.80 -6.36 -10.31
CA ILE A 3 2.68 -5.49 -10.69
C ILE A 3 2.57 -5.31 -12.23
N TYR A 4 3.67 -5.48 -12.97
CA TYR A 4 3.68 -5.38 -14.43
C TYR A 4 3.05 -6.62 -15.07
N ASP A 5 3.31 -7.80 -14.52
CA ASP A 5 2.63 -9.03 -14.94
C ASP A 5 1.09 -8.91 -14.79
N ILE A 6 0.63 -8.24 -13.72
CA ILE A 6 -0.80 -7.96 -13.51
C ILE A 6 -1.32 -6.97 -14.55
N PHE A 7 -0.52 -5.98 -14.94
CA PHE A 7 -0.91 -5.00 -15.96
C PHE A 7 -1.12 -5.69 -17.32
N ASP A 8 -0.17 -6.52 -17.73
CA ASP A 8 -0.26 -7.30 -18.97
C ASP A 8 -1.49 -8.21 -18.94
N PHE A 9 -1.75 -8.88 -17.81
CA PHE A 9 -2.94 -9.70 -17.64
C PHE A 9 -4.26 -8.91 -17.72
N VAL A 10 -4.30 -7.69 -17.16
CA VAL A 10 -5.47 -6.80 -17.27
C VAL A 10 -5.72 -6.40 -18.72
N VAL A 11 -4.66 -6.16 -19.51
CA VAL A 11 -4.76 -5.83 -20.93
C VAL A 11 -5.26 -7.03 -21.73
N ASP A 12 -4.66 -8.21 -21.53
CA ASP A 12 -4.99 -9.43 -22.25
C ASP A 12 -6.41 -9.95 -21.95
N TYR A 13 -6.89 -9.74 -20.72
CA TYR A 13 -8.20 -10.23 -20.25
C TYR A 13 -9.17 -9.10 -19.86
N SER A 14 -9.16 -7.98 -20.59
CA SER A 14 -9.93 -6.77 -20.26
C SER A 14 -11.40 -6.98 -19.87
N ASN A 15 -12.14 -7.89 -20.52
CA ASN A 15 -13.53 -8.20 -20.17
C ASN A 15 -13.70 -8.76 -18.75
N PHE A 16 -12.71 -9.51 -18.25
CA PHE A 16 -12.73 -10.04 -16.88
C PHE A 16 -12.58 -8.93 -15.84
N PHE A 17 -11.84 -7.87 -16.18
CA PHE A 17 -11.52 -6.75 -15.30
C PHE A 17 -12.47 -5.56 -15.43
N GLN A 18 -13.48 -5.64 -16.29
CA GLN A 18 -14.36 -4.51 -16.65
C GLN A 18 -15.15 -3.88 -15.48
N PHE A 19 -15.27 -4.59 -14.35
CA PHE A 19 -15.95 -4.10 -13.14
C PHE A 19 -14.99 -3.71 -12.01
N ILE A 20 -13.67 -3.93 -12.20
CA ILE A 20 -12.67 -3.58 -11.21
C ILE A 20 -12.25 -2.14 -11.47
N LEU A 21 -12.43 -1.25 -10.49
CA LEU A 21 -12.05 0.16 -10.63
C LEU A 21 -10.54 0.37 -10.45
N LYS A 22 -9.92 -0.43 -9.59
CA LYS A 22 -8.55 -0.24 -9.15
C LYS A 22 -8.00 -1.53 -8.55
N ILE A 23 -6.74 -1.83 -8.84
CA ILE A 23 -5.95 -2.91 -8.21
C ILE A 23 -4.80 -2.26 -7.45
N THR A 24 -4.48 -2.77 -6.26
CA THR A 24 -3.33 -2.32 -5.45
C THR A 24 -2.69 -3.55 -4.84
N PRO A 25 -1.37 -3.75 -5.03
CA PRO A 25 -0.70 -4.93 -4.50
C PRO A 25 -0.60 -4.85 -2.98
N ILE A 26 -0.56 -6.03 -2.34
CA ILE A 26 -0.35 -6.21 -0.90
C ILE A 26 0.82 -7.16 -0.73
N ASP A 27 1.86 -6.73 -0.01
CA ASP A 27 3.05 -7.54 0.23
C ASP A 27 2.89 -8.44 1.46
N TYR A 28 2.24 -7.91 2.51
CA TYR A 28 2.01 -8.63 3.75
C TYR A 28 0.60 -8.40 4.29
N VAL A 29 0.08 -9.42 4.97
CA VAL A 29 -1.19 -9.37 5.67
C VAL A 29 -0.97 -9.82 7.12
N CYS A 30 -1.47 -9.05 8.07
CA CYS A 30 -1.39 -9.37 9.49
C CYS A 30 -2.70 -9.01 10.22
N GLU A 31 -2.80 -9.41 11.49
CA GLU A 31 -3.87 -8.91 12.36
C GLU A 31 -3.73 -7.40 12.56
N THR A 32 -4.86 -6.69 12.68
CA THR A 32 -4.90 -5.26 13.02
C THR A 32 -4.44 -5.03 14.46
N ASN A 33 -3.12 -4.98 14.65
CA ASN A 33 -2.48 -4.68 15.91
C ASN A 33 -1.23 -3.85 15.65
N ILE A 34 -1.11 -2.69 16.30
CA ILE A 34 -0.01 -1.77 16.06
C ILE A 34 1.36 -2.41 16.32
N LYS A 35 1.50 -3.30 17.30
CA LYS A 35 2.76 -3.98 17.58
C LYS A 35 3.15 -4.91 16.43
N ILE A 36 2.18 -5.69 15.92
CA ILE A 36 2.39 -6.62 14.81
C ILE A 36 2.72 -5.84 13.53
N ILE A 37 1.99 -4.76 13.23
CA ILE A 37 2.26 -3.91 12.06
C ILE A 37 3.69 -3.37 12.11
N LYS A 38 4.13 -2.87 13.28
CA LYS A 38 5.50 -2.40 13.50
C LYS A 38 6.54 -3.50 13.25
N GLU A 39 6.33 -4.68 13.81
CA GLU A 39 7.23 -5.83 13.63
C GLU A 39 7.36 -6.23 12.17
N PHE A 40 6.25 -6.26 11.42
CA PHE A 40 6.28 -6.53 9.99
C PHE A 40 7.04 -5.45 9.22
N VAL A 41 6.78 -4.17 9.50
CA VAL A 41 7.50 -3.09 8.83
C VAL A 41 8.99 -3.18 9.14
N ASP A 42 9.40 -3.26 10.41
CA ASP A 42 10.79 -3.35 10.84
C ASP A 42 11.53 -4.51 10.16
N LYS A 43 10.87 -5.67 10.11
CA LYS A 43 11.45 -6.89 9.52
C LYS A 43 11.66 -6.80 8.02
N TYR A 44 10.78 -6.12 7.28
CA TYR A 44 10.74 -6.24 5.81
C TYR A 44 11.04 -4.97 5.04
N TYR A 45 10.98 -3.76 5.64
CA TYR A 45 11.08 -2.52 4.87
C TYR A 45 12.38 -2.40 4.06
N ARG A 46 13.50 -2.94 4.57
CA ARG A 46 14.80 -2.92 3.89
C ARG A 46 14.86 -3.76 2.61
N ILE A 47 13.91 -4.65 2.39
CA ILE A 47 13.78 -5.41 1.15
C ILE A 47 13.26 -4.48 0.03
N TYR A 48 12.48 -3.46 0.39
CA TYR A 48 11.76 -2.62 -0.57
C TYR A 48 12.26 -1.17 -0.64
N ILE A 49 12.94 -0.68 0.41
CA ILE A 49 13.39 0.71 0.52
C ILE A 49 14.91 0.73 0.76
N ASN A 50 15.64 1.18 -0.26
CA ASN A 50 17.08 1.37 -0.20
C ASN A 50 17.44 2.54 0.74
N GLU A 51 18.68 2.60 1.24
CA GLU A 51 19.09 3.59 2.25
C GLU A 51 18.95 5.06 1.82
N ASP A 52 19.12 5.34 0.53
CA ASP A 52 19.05 6.66 -0.08
C ASP A 52 17.62 7.10 -0.45
N GLN A 53 16.69 6.14 -0.50
CA GLN A 53 15.31 6.41 -0.88
C GLN A 53 14.54 7.11 0.25
N SER A 54 13.71 8.06 -0.14
CA SER A 54 12.73 8.71 0.72
C SER A 54 11.40 7.97 0.74
N PHE A 55 10.62 8.15 1.81
CA PHE A 55 9.32 7.51 1.93
C PHE A 55 8.25 8.41 2.52
N LYS A 56 6.99 8.02 2.29
CA LYS A 56 5.85 8.45 3.09
C LYS A 56 5.04 7.25 3.58
N ILE A 57 4.22 7.48 4.58
CA ILE A 57 3.25 6.49 5.07
C ILE A 57 1.85 6.92 4.63
N GLU A 58 1.11 6.00 4.02
CA GLU A 58 -0.30 6.20 3.70
C GLU A 58 -1.15 5.24 4.51
N LEU A 59 -2.01 5.78 5.39
CA LEU A 59 -2.97 4.99 6.15
C LEU A 59 -4.35 5.02 5.49
N ILE A 60 -4.87 3.85 5.15
CA ILE A 60 -6.16 3.65 4.49
C ILE A 60 -7.03 2.82 5.40
N ARG A 61 -8.29 3.22 5.58
CA ARG A 61 -9.24 2.57 6.49
C ARG A 61 -10.57 2.43 5.81
N ARG A 62 -11.17 1.24 5.87
CA ARG A 62 -12.48 0.97 5.30
C ARG A 62 -13.47 0.70 6.43
N LYS A 63 -14.34 1.69 6.71
CA LYS A 63 -15.26 1.80 7.87
C LYS A 63 -14.55 2.25 9.15
N ASN A 64 -15.29 2.95 10.02
CA ASN A 64 -14.79 3.59 11.25
C ASN A 64 -14.25 2.57 12.25
N GLU A 65 -12.99 2.22 12.08
CA GLU A 65 -12.26 1.39 13.02
C GLU A 65 -11.64 2.25 14.11
N LEU A 66 -11.75 1.77 15.35
CA LEU A 66 -11.35 2.41 16.62
C LEU A 66 -9.83 2.67 16.75
N VAL A 67 -9.06 2.52 15.67
CA VAL A 67 -7.61 2.73 15.66
C VAL A 67 -7.33 4.22 15.45
N GLU A 68 -6.65 4.87 16.37
CA GLU A 68 -6.25 6.28 16.21
C GLU A 68 -5.18 6.43 15.10
N ARG A 69 -5.38 7.40 14.19
CA ARG A 69 -4.57 7.60 12.96
C ARG A 69 -3.13 7.96 13.24
N ASP A 70 -2.96 8.92 14.13
CA ASP A 70 -1.67 9.54 14.38
C ASP A 70 -0.75 8.54 15.07
N THR A 71 -1.30 7.68 15.94
CA THR A 71 -0.58 6.60 16.63
C THR A 71 0.10 5.62 15.67
N VAL A 72 -0.59 5.18 14.60
CA VAL A 72 -0.03 4.20 13.64
C VAL A 72 1.08 4.84 12.81
N ILE A 73 0.83 6.03 12.25
CA ILE A 73 1.80 6.72 11.38
C ILE A 73 3.07 7.04 12.17
N GLU A 74 2.95 7.64 13.36
CA GLU A 74 4.09 7.95 14.20
C GLU A 74 4.85 6.69 14.62
N SER A 75 4.13 5.62 14.96
CA SER A 75 4.75 4.38 15.41
C SER A 75 5.57 3.70 14.32
N VAL A 76 5.10 3.77 13.08
CA VAL A 76 5.80 3.19 11.93
C VAL A 76 6.92 4.11 11.44
N ALA A 77 6.70 5.43 11.43
CA ALA A 77 7.73 6.40 11.03
C ALA A 77 9.00 6.30 11.89
N LYS A 78 8.87 6.00 13.19
CA LYS A 78 9.99 5.82 14.12
C LYS A 78 10.86 4.59 13.85
N ILE A 79 10.40 3.65 13.02
CA ILE A 79 11.11 2.40 12.70
C ILE A 79 11.99 2.57 11.47
N VAL A 80 11.50 3.36 10.52
CA VAL A 80 12.10 3.47 9.19
C VAL A 80 13.12 4.61 9.21
N ASN A 81 14.40 4.26 9.13
CA ASN A 81 15.52 5.21 9.22
C ASN A 81 15.72 6.08 7.96
N ASN A 82 14.86 5.92 6.95
CA ASN A 82 14.93 6.66 5.70
C ASN A 82 14.40 8.10 5.85
N LYS A 83 14.73 8.97 4.87
CA LYS A 83 14.22 10.34 4.85
C LYS A 83 12.71 10.33 4.60
N VAL A 84 11.93 11.04 5.43
CA VAL A 84 10.51 11.27 5.17
C VAL A 84 10.35 12.37 4.13
N ASN A 85 9.56 12.11 3.08
CA ASN A 85 9.16 13.09 2.06
C ASN A 85 7.66 12.93 1.76
N LEU A 86 6.84 13.85 2.24
CA LEU A 86 5.37 13.75 2.11
C LEU A 86 4.86 14.14 0.72
N ASP A 87 5.62 14.97 -0.01
CA ASP A 87 5.21 15.55 -1.28
C ASP A 87 5.60 14.67 -2.47
N ASN A 88 6.86 14.21 -2.51
CA ASN A 88 7.39 13.40 -3.61
C ASN A 88 8.31 12.28 -3.11
N PRO A 89 7.76 11.24 -2.47
CA PRO A 89 8.53 10.11 -1.95
C PRO A 89 9.01 9.18 -3.07
N ASP A 90 10.10 8.47 -2.82
CA ASP A 90 10.53 7.35 -3.69
C ASP A 90 9.69 6.08 -3.42
N LYS A 91 9.22 5.92 -2.17
CA LYS A 91 8.42 4.78 -1.72
C LYS A 91 7.23 5.17 -0.85
N ILE A 92 6.16 4.38 -0.92
CA ILE A 92 4.96 4.56 -0.11
C ILE A 92 4.77 3.30 0.73
N ILE A 93 4.87 3.43 2.04
CA ILE A 93 4.45 2.39 2.98
C ILE A 93 2.94 2.57 3.18
N ARG A 94 2.16 1.78 2.46
CA ARG A 94 0.70 1.80 2.56
C ARG A 94 0.27 0.80 3.63
N ILE A 95 -0.48 1.28 4.62
CA ILE A 95 -1.10 0.47 5.66
C ILE A 95 -2.61 0.53 5.41
N GLU A 96 -3.21 -0.58 5.01
CA GLU A 96 -4.63 -0.67 4.69
C GLU A 96 -5.34 -1.54 5.72
N ILE A 97 -6.15 -0.90 6.57
CA ILE A 97 -6.89 -1.57 7.64
C ILE A 97 -8.31 -1.91 7.14
N LEU A 98 -8.67 -3.19 7.31
CA LEU A 98 -9.98 -3.76 7.01
C LEU A 98 -10.41 -4.71 8.14
N GLY A 99 -11.16 -4.18 9.10
CA GLY A 99 -11.57 -4.84 10.32
C GLY A 99 -10.37 -5.31 11.14
N ASN A 100 -10.37 -6.60 11.47
CA ASN A 100 -9.28 -7.23 12.21
C ASN A 100 -8.07 -7.62 11.35
N VAL A 101 -8.05 -7.25 10.06
CA VAL A 101 -6.96 -7.55 9.13
C VAL A 101 -6.34 -6.26 8.61
N THR A 102 -5.02 -6.22 8.55
CA THR A 102 -4.24 -5.12 7.97
C THR A 102 -3.38 -5.63 6.83
N GLY A 103 -3.50 -5.00 5.66
CA GLY A 103 -2.57 -5.15 4.55
C GLY A 103 -1.44 -4.11 4.65
N ILE A 104 -0.22 -4.53 4.34
CA ILE A 104 0.97 -3.68 4.27
C ILE A 104 1.54 -3.81 2.87
N SER A 105 1.79 -2.67 2.23
CA SER A 105 2.38 -2.60 0.90
C SER A 105 3.53 -1.59 0.86
N PHE A 106 4.58 -1.91 0.12
CA PHE A 106 5.73 -1.06 -0.14
C PHE A 106 5.75 -0.64 -1.62
N LEU A 107 4.92 0.36 -1.93
CA LEU A 107 4.61 0.75 -3.30
C LEU A 107 5.63 1.77 -3.83
N ASN A 108 5.91 1.73 -5.13
CA ASN A 108 6.34 2.90 -5.87
C ASN A 108 5.15 3.86 -6.06
N PRO A 109 5.40 5.16 -6.29
CA PRO A 109 4.33 6.13 -6.58
C PRO A 109 3.38 5.71 -7.72
N ASP A 110 3.90 4.92 -8.68
CA ASP A 110 3.19 4.52 -9.90
C ASP A 110 2.61 3.09 -9.85
N ASP A 111 2.74 2.35 -8.74
CA ASP A 111 2.25 0.95 -8.63
C ASP A 111 0.71 0.82 -8.58
N LEU A 112 -0.01 1.91 -8.84
CA LEU A 112 -1.46 1.98 -8.78
C LEU A 112 -2.11 1.68 -10.13
N ILE A 113 -2.57 0.45 -10.33
CA ILE A 113 -3.31 0.09 -11.55
C ILE A 113 -4.74 0.61 -11.44
N ARG A 114 -5.06 1.65 -12.21
CA ARG A 114 -6.43 2.13 -12.43
C ARG A 114 -6.92 1.59 -13.76
N ILE A 115 -8.02 0.84 -13.73
CA ILE A 115 -8.63 0.33 -14.95
C ILE A 115 -9.51 1.43 -15.52
N SER A 116 -9.15 1.93 -16.70
CA SER A 116 -9.95 2.93 -17.39
C SER A 116 -11.23 2.29 -17.90
N ASN A 117 -12.35 2.52 -17.19
CA ASN A 117 -13.65 2.12 -17.70
C ASN A 117 -14.01 2.97 -18.92
N LYS A 118 -13.84 2.42 -20.14
CA LYS A 118 -14.48 2.95 -21.35
C LYS A 118 -16.02 2.97 -21.23
N PHE A 119 -16.60 2.28 -20.24
CA PHE A 119 -18.04 2.08 -20.06
C PHE A 119 -18.72 2.99 -19.02
N ASN A 120 -17.99 3.83 -18.25
CA ASN A 120 -18.59 4.75 -17.27
C ASN A 120 -18.88 6.16 -17.85
N ARG A 121 -19.19 6.25 -19.15
CA ARG A 121 -19.56 7.49 -19.86
C ARG A 121 -21.00 7.49 -20.39
N LEU A 122 -21.88 6.67 -19.81
CA LEU A 122 -23.32 6.66 -20.10
C LEU A 122 -24.10 7.35 -18.98
#